data_AF-A0A835RND3-F1
#
_entry.id   AF-A0A835RND3-F1
#
_cell.length_a   1.000
_cell.length_b   1.000
_cell.length_c   1.000
_cell.angle_alpha   90.00
_cell.angle_beta   90.00
_cell.angle_gamma   90.00
#
_symmetry.space_group_name_H-M   'P 1'
#
loop_
_entity.id
_entity.type
_entity.pdbx_description
1 polymer ?
#
loop_
_entity_poly.entity_id
_entity_poly.type
_entity_poly.pdbx_seq_one_letter_code
_entity_poly.pdbx_strand_id
1 'polypeptide(L)'
;MVNLVRRFRRNNYFIYLFHRVLNLFEKKKTKRKRKCDKMERKYWNINLEEMIKAGVHLGHDFQKWNPRMAPYISAKRKGIHITNLTITARFLSEACDLVFDVASKGKTFLIVGTKKKYRI
;
A
#
# COMPACT_ATOMS: atom_id res chain seq x y z
N MET A 1 -54.31 13.97 -29.04
CA MET A 1 -53.19 14.29 -28.10
C MET A 1 -51.92 14.70 -28.85
N VAL A 2 -51.93 15.77 -29.66
CA VAL A 2 -50.72 16.21 -30.40
C VAL A 2 -50.46 17.72 -30.29
N ASN A 3 -51.23 18.42 -29.43
CA ASN A 3 -51.26 19.88 -29.31
C ASN A 3 -50.53 20.46 -28.09
N LEU A 4 -49.62 19.70 -27.44
CA LEU A 4 -48.85 20.23 -26.30
C LEU A 4 -47.32 20.17 -26.48
N VAL A 5 -46.81 19.56 -27.56
CA VAL A 5 -45.35 19.39 -27.76
C VAL A 5 -44.76 20.40 -28.76
N ARG A 6 -45.59 21.20 -29.47
CA ARG A 6 -45.14 22.14 -30.51
C ARG A 6 -45.09 23.62 -30.07
N ARG A 7 -45.20 23.93 -28.78
CA ARG A 7 -45.19 25.34 -28.28
C ARG A 7 -43.97 25.69 -27.42
N PHE A 8 -42.86 24.97 -27.58
CA PHE A 8 -41.61 25.29 -26.87
C PHE A 8 -40.40 25.34 -27.83
N ARG A 9 -40.54 26.09 -28.92
CA ARG A 9 -39.46 26.29 -29.89
C ARG A 9 -39.46 27.73 -30.40
N ARG A 10 -39.09 28.69 -29.53
CA ARG A 10 -38.87 30.10 -29.94
C ARG A 10 -38.02 30.90 -28.96
N ASN A 11 -37.00 30.29 -28.38
CA ASN A 11 -35.95 31.05 -27.70
C ASN A 11 -34.59 30.37 -27.88
N ASN A 12 -33.73 30.97 -28.70
CA ASN A 12 -32.36 30.51 -28.94
C ASN A 12 -31.54 30.48 -27.63
N TYR A 13 -31.89 31.31 -26.65
CA TYR A 13 -31.25 31.30 -25.33
C TYR A 13 -31.49 30.01 -24.53
N PHE A 14 -32.63 29.34 -24.71
CA PHE A 14 -32.98 28.15 -23.90
C PHE A 14 -32.20 26.92 -24.38
N ILE A 15 -32.00 26.78 -25.68
CA ILE A 15 -31.17 25.71 -26.27
C ILE A 15 -29.69 25.94 -25.90
N TYR A 16 -29.18 27.17 -26.02
CA TYR A 16 -27.81 27.50 -25.61
C TYR A 16 -27.57 27.26 -24.11
N LEU A 17 -28.52 27.64 -23.24
CA LEU A 17 -28.41 27.42 -21.81
C LEU A 17 -28.51 25.94 -21.44
N PHE A 18 -29.42 25.19 -22.07
CA PHE A 18 -29.56 23.76 -21.84
C PHE A 18 -28.30 23.01 -22.31
N HIS A 19 -27.74 23.34 -23.48
CA HIS A 19 -26.49 22.74 -23.97
C HIS A 19 -25.28 23.12 -23.10
N ARG A 20 -25.24 24.34 -22.55
CA ARG A 20 -24.15 24.81 -21.67
C ARG A 20 -24.22 24.15 -20.29
N VAL A 21 -25.43 23.96 -19.74
CA VAL A 21 -25.67 23.21 -18.50
C VAL A 21 -25.37 21.73 -18.67
N LEU A 22 -25.75 21.11 -19.80
CA LEU A 22 -25.39 19.72 -20.10
C LEU A 22 -23.87 19.54 -20.23
N ASN A 23 -23.16 20.46 -20.90
CA ASN A 23 -21.70 20.44 -21.03
C ASN A 23 -20.97 20.63 -19.69
N LEU A 24 -21.50 21.48 -18.80
CA LEU A 24 -21.00 21.66 -17.44
C LEU A 24 -21.21 20.41 -16.58
N PHE A 25 -22.29 19.66 -16.83
CA PHE A 25 -22.58 18.40 -16.14
C PHE A 25 -21.72 17.23 -16.67
N GLU A 26 -21.47 17.16 -17.98
CA GLU A 26 -20.54 16.17 -18.57
C GLU A 26 -19.08 16.41 -18.17
N LYS A 27 -18.61 17.67 -18.11
CA LYS A 27 -17.26 17.98 -17.62
C LYS A 27 -17.02 17.58 -16.16
N LYS A 28 -18.08 17.48 -15.35
CA LYS A 28 -18.00 16.97 -13.96
C LYS A 28 -17.97 15.44 -13.89
N LYS A 29 -18.55 14.71 -14.86
CA LYS A 29 -18.43 13.23 -14.94
C LYS A 29 -17.04 12.77 -15.39
N THR A 30 -16.35 13.53 -16.25
CA THR A 30 -14.99 13.18 -16.73
C THR A 30 -13.89 13.49 -15.71
N LYS A 31 -14.06 14.50 -14.84
CA LYS A 31 -13.11 14.77 -13.72
C LYS A 31 -13.28 13.83 -12.52
N ARG A 32 -14.45 13.21 -12.35
CA ARG A 32 -14.70 12.28 -11.23
C ARG A 32 -14.34 10.81 -11.52
N LYS A 33 -14.02 10.48 -12.77
CA LYS A 33 -13.74 9.10 -13.23
C LYS A 33 -12.27 8.85 -13.62
N ARG A 34 -11.34 9.69 -13.14
CA ARG A 34 -9.88 9.50 -13.27
C ARG A 34 -9.14 9.56 -11.93
N LYS A 35 -9.79 9.07 -10.89
CA LYS A 35 -9.09 8.55 -9.71
C LYS A 35 -9.55 7.12 -9.47
N CYS A 36 -9.51 6.32 -10.54
CA CYS A 36 -9.15 4.93 -10.36
C CYS A 36 -7.66 5.01 -10.04
N ASP A 37 -7.34 4.98 -8.74
CA ASP A 37 -5.97 4.98 -8.26
C ASP A 37 -5.28 3.81 -8.96
N LYS A 38 -4.33 4.13 -9.86
CA LYS A 38 -3.47 3.12 -10.47
C LYS A 38 -2.76 2.43 -9.31
N MET A 39 -3.19 1.22 -9.01
CA MET A 39 -2.48 0.33 -8.10
C MET A 39 -1.22 -0.11 -8.84
N GLU A 40 -0.20 0.75 -8.85
CA GLU A 40 1.14 0.31 -9.23
C GLU A 40 1.51 -0.81 -8.28
N ARG A 41 1.66 -2.03 -8.80
CA ARG A 41 2.18 -3.15 -8.02
C ARG A 41 3.60 -2.77 -7.61
N LYS A 42 3.77 -2.34 -6.36
CA LYS A 42 5.08 -2.12 -5.76
C LYS A 42 5.74 -3.48 -5.59
N TYR A 43 6.97 -3.61 -6.09
CA TYR A 43 7.77 -4.81 -5.95
C TYR A 43 8.99 -4.51 -5.10
N TRP A 44 9.09 -5.17 -3.95
CA TRP A 44 10.27 -5.13 -3.10
C TRP A 44 11.20 -6.28 -3.48
N ASN A 45 12.47 -5.98 -3.73
CA ASN A 45 13.46 -7.02 -4.01
C ASN A 45 13.81 -7.78 -2.73
N ILE A 46 13.02 -8.80 -2.39
CA ILE A 46 13.20 -9.66 -1.22
C ILE A 46 13.46 -11.09 -1.72
N ASN A 47 14.72 -11.53 -1.65
CA ASN A 47 15.12 -12.88 -2.02
C ASN A 47 15.45 -13.72 -0.78
N LEU A 48 14.90 -14.94 -0.70
CA LEU A 48 15.16 -15.87 0.40
C LEU A 48 16.65 -16.24 0.48
N GLU A 49 17.33 -16.39 -0.66
CA GLU A 49 18.75 -16.74 -0.68
C GLU A 49 19.61 -15.66 -0.02
N GLU A 50 19.28 -14.39 -0.27
CA GLU A 50 19.97 -13.24 0.33
C GLU A 50 19.74 -13.21 1.85
N MET A 51 18.51 -13.48 2.30
CA MET A 51 18.18 -13.57 3.72
C MET A 51 18.94 -14.70 4.43
N ILE A 52 19.13 -15.84 3.75
CA ILE A 52 19.95 -16.95 4.26
C ILE A 52 21.40 -16.53 4.36
N LYS A 53 21.98 -15.96 3.30
CA LYS A 53 23.38 -15.48 3.27
C LYS A 53 23.64 -14.40 4.32
N ALA A 54 22.68 -13.51 4.55
CA ALA A 54 22.74 -12.47 5.58
C ALA A 54 22.54 -13.00 7.01
N GLY A 55 22.16 -14.27 7.18
CA GLY A 55 21.98 -14.89 8.50
C GLY A 55 20.70 -14.48 9.23
N VAL A 56 19.67 -13.99 8.54
CA VAL A 56 18.41 -13.50 9.14
C VAL A 56 17.63 -14.61 9.86
N HIS A 57 17.82 -15.85 9.43
CA HIS A 57 17.16 -17.03 9.99
C HIS A 57 17.69 -17.44 11.37
N LEU A 58 18.83 -16.88 11.79
CA LEU A 58 19.46 -17.21 13.08
C LEU A 58 18.74 -16.47 14.21
N GLY A 59 18.01 -17.23 15.02
CA GLY A 59 17.33 -16.73 16.21
C GLY A 59 18.20 -16.75 17.45
N HIS A 60 17.54 -16.78 18.61
CA HIS A 60 18.20 -16.80 19.91
C HIS A 60 18.38 -18.22 20.45
N ASP A 61 19.19 -18.36 21.50
CA ASP A 61 19.36 -19.60 22.25
C ASP A 61 18.03 -20.06 22.85
N PHE A 62 17.81 -21.38 22.84
CA PHE A 62 16.59 -22.01 23.35
C PHE A 62 16.30 -21.72 24.83
N GLN A 63 17.30 -21.40 25.65
CA GLN A 63 17.05 -21.12 27.07
C GLN A 63 16.53 -19.71 27.33
N LYS A 64 16.72 -18.79 26.38
CA LYS A 64 16.48 -17.35 26.56
C LYS A 64 15.45 -16.82 25.55
N TRP A 65 14.54 -17.67 25.09
CA TRP A 65 13.50 -17.31 24.13
C TRP A 65 12.18 -16.91 24.81
N ASN A 66 11.38 -16.12 24.11
CA ASN A 66 10.03 -15.76 24.55
C ASN A 66 9.00 -16.72 23.91
N PRO A 67 8.17 -17.43 24.69
CA PRO A 67 7.15 -18.35 24.17
C PRO A 67 6.21 -17.76 23.12
N ARG A 68 5.94 -16.44 23.18
CA ARG A 68 5.11 -15.75 22.19
C ARG A 68 5.70 -15.75 20.77
N MET A 69 6.99 -16.08 20.63
CA MET A 69 7.65 -16.22 19.33
C MET A 69 7.41 -17.57 18.66
N ALA A 70 6.75 -18.52 19.32
CA ALA A 70 6.52 -19.86 18.78
C ALA A 70 5.93 -19.87 17.35
N PRO A 71 4.97 -19.00 16.97
CA PRO A 71 4.42 -18.99 15.62
C PRO A 71 5.41 -18.58 14.52
N TYR A 72 6.52 -17.92 14.88
CA TYR A 72 7.51 -17.40 13.95
C TYR A 72 8.76 -18.28 13.86
N ILE A 73 8.84 -19.35 14.64
CA ILE A 73 9.97 -20.28 14.70
C ILE A 73 9.64 -21.49 13.81
N SER A 74 10.54 -21.82 12.89
CA SER A 74 10.37 -22.96 11.97
C SER A 74 10.97 -24.24 12.53
N ALA A 75 12.16 -24.16 13.15
CA ALA A 75 12.89 -25.31 13.64
C ALA A 75 13.85 -24.91 14.77
N LYS A 76 14.46 -25.93 15.39
CA LYS A 76 15.57 -25.78 16.33
C LYS A 76 16.73 -26.63 15.85
N ARG A 77 17.93 -26.05 15.75
CA ARG A 77 19.16 -26.78 15.42
C ARG A 77 20.29 -26.32 16.34
N LYS A 78 21.06 -27.28 16.87
CA LYS A 78 22.23 -27.01 17.73
C LYS A 78 21.94 -26.05 18.89
N GLY A 79 20.74 -26.13 19.48
CA GLY A 79 20.34 -25.28 20.61
C GLY A 79 19.84 -23.87 20.23
N ILE A 80 19.91 -23.48 18.96
CA ILE A 80 19.45 -22.17 18.46
C ILE A 80 18.11 -22.33 17.73
N HIS A 81 17.21 -21.37 17.93
CA HIS A 81 15.96 -21.28 17.18
C HIS A 81 16.20 -20.76 15.77
N ILE A 82 15.55 -21.38 14.79
CA ILE A 82 15.55 -20.93 13.39
C ILE A 82 14.22 -20.22 13.14
N THR A 83 14.28 -18.98 12.66
CA THR A 83 13.09 -18.20 12.32
C THR A 83 12.57 -18.58 10.93
N ASN A 84 11.26 -18.45 10.73
CA ASN A 84 10.63 -18.73 9.45
C ASN A 84 10.82 -17.56 8.47
N LEU A 85 11.71 -17.73 7.49
CA LEU A 85 12.03 -16.70 6.50
C LEU A 85 10.85 -16.33 5.60
N THR A 86 9.94 -17.26 5.31
CA THR A 86 8.75 -16.96 4.50
C THR A 86 7.84 -15.96 5.22
N ILE A 87 7.65 -16.15 6.53
CA ILE A 87 6.88 -15.22 7.36
C ILE A 87 7.61 -13.88 7.47
N THR A 88 8.92 -13.89 7.71
CA THR A 88 9.74 -12.68 7.75
C THR A 88 9.68 -11.89 6.44
N ALA A 89 9.77 -12.54 5.29
CA ALA A 89 9.70 -11.91 3.98
C ALA A 89 8.36 -11.22 3.75
N ARG A 90 7.25 -11.88 4.15
CA ARG A 90 5.92 -11.28 4.09
C ARG A 90 5.82 -10.02 4.94
N PHE A 91 6.19 -10.10 6.22
CA PHE A 91 6.13 -8.92 7.10
C PHE A 91 7.07 -7.81 6.68
N LEU A 92 8.23 -8.15 6.11
CA LEU A 92 9.15 -7.16 5.55
C LEU A 92 8.51 -6.40 4.39
N SER A 93 7.83 -7.11 3.47
CA SER A 93 7.09 -6.48 2.37
C SER A 93 6.00 -5.53 2.90
N GLU A 94 5.18 -5.99 3.86
CA GLU A 94 4.13 -5.18 4.46
C GLU A 94 4.71 -3.93 5.17
N ALA A 95 5.83 -4.07 5.87
CA ALA A 95 6.51 -2.95 6.51
C ALA A 95 7.07 -1.94 5.48
N CYS A 96 7.66 -2.42 4.38
CA CYS A 96 8.14 -1.56 3.30
C CYS A 96 6.99 -0.78 2.65
N ASP A 97 5.83 -1.41 2.44
CA ASP A 97 4.64 -0.73 1.91
C ASP A 97 4.19 0.42 2.82
N LEU A 98 4.12 0.16 4.14
CA LEU A 98 3.76 1.18 5.12
C LEU A 98 4.77 2.33 5.16
N VAL A 99 6.07 2.01 5.18
CA VAL A 99 7.13 3.03 5.18
C VAL A 99 7.06 3.87 3.92
N PHE A 100 6.86 3.26 2.76
CA PHE A 100 6.70 3.98 1.49
C PHE A 100 5.50 4.92 1.53
N ASP A 101 4.35 4.45 2.03
CA ASP A 101 3.14 5.26 2.12
C ASP A 101 3.30 6.43 3.09
N VAL A 102 3.99 6.21 4.22
CA VAL A 102 4.32 7.27 5.19
C VAL A 102 5.31 8.28 4.60
N ALA A 103 6.32 7.80 3.87
CA ALA A 103 7.32 8.64 3.20
C ALA A 103 6.70 9.50 2.10
N SER A 104 5.78 8.92 1.32
CA SER A 104 5.04 9.65 0.27
C SER A 104 4.21 10.83 0.81
N LYS A 105 3.87 10.80 2.10
CA LYS A 105 3.15 11.86 2.82
C LYS A 105 4.09 12.89 3.46
N GLY A 106 5.41 12.75 3.31
CA GLY A 106 6.41 13.68 3.84
C GLY A 106 6.55 13.63 5.37
N LYS A 107 6.23 12.51 6.00
CA LYS A 107 6.36 12.35 7.47
C LYS A 107 7.80 12.07 7.88
N THR A 108 8.10 12.31 9.15
CA THR A 108 9.43 12.08 9.75
C THR A 108 9.61 10.64 10.22
N PHE A 109 10.85 10.15 10.19
CA PHE A 109 11.23 8.81 10.63
C PHE A 109 12.25 8.88 11.77
N LEU A 110 12.10 8.01 12.75
CA LEU A 110 13.07 7.80 13.83
C LEU A 110 13.60 6.37 13.76
N ILE A 111 14.92 6.22 13.63
CA ILE A 111 15.60 4.92 13.65
C ILE A 111 16.36 4.82 14.98
N VAL A 112 16.15 3.74 15.73
CA VAL A 112 16.75 3.54 17.05
C VAL A 112 17.61 2.28 17.05
N GLY A 113 18.89 2.44 17.38
CA GLY A 113 19.84 1.34 17.56
C GLY A 113 20.65 1.52 18.84
N THR A 114 20.40 0.68 19.85
CA THR A 114 21.06 0.80 21.18
C THR A 114 22.29 -0.10 21.33
N LYS A 115 22.45 -1.10 20.46
CA LYS A 115 23.58 -2.05 20.53
C LYS A 115 24.87 -1.37 20.05
N LYS A 116 25.97 -1.55 20.78
CA LYS A 116 27.29 -0.97 20.46
C LYS A 116 27.73 -1.19 19.01
N LYS A 117 27.49 -2.38 18.44
CA LYS A 117 27.86 -2.73 17.06
C LYS A 117 27.00 -2.04 15.99
N TYR A 118 25.78 -1.63 16.33
CA TYR A 118 24.78 -1.13 15.40
C TYR A 118 24.28 0.27 15.80
N ARG A 119 25.08 0.99 16.59
CA ARG A 119 24.80 2.37 16.96
C ARG A 119 25.07 3.21 15.72
N ILE A 120 24.01 3.85 15.23
CA ILE A 120 24.01 4.80 14.11
C ILE A 120 24.57 6.13 14.59
#